data_AF-A0A942XMY0-F1
#
_entry.id   AF-A0A942XMY0-F1
#
_cell.length_a   1.000
_cell.length_b   1.000
_cell.length_c   1.000
_cell.angle_alpha   90.00
_cell.angle_beta   90.00
_cell.angle_gamma   90.00
#
_symmetry.space_group_name_H-M   'P 1'
#
loop_
_entity.id
_entity.type
_entity.pdbx_description
1 polymer ?
#
loop_
_entity_poly.entity_id
_entity_poly.type
_entity_poly.pdbx_seq_one_letter_code
_entity_poly.pdbx_strand_id
1 'polypeptide(L)'
;MFTPEMLESVKKVEATRDARMGMEPRRMTAEEKDVLLKEFHPDYREDGFVEIKIGPNKGQKVPAELGHLLHSNSRLLTDKVDLSKVDYET
;
A
#
# COMPACT_ATOMS: atom_id res chain seq x y z
N MET A 1 22.89 5.69 21.91
CA MET A 1 24.06 4.85 21.51
C MET A 1 23.57 3.81 20.53
N PHE A 2 24.38 3.44 19.53
CA PHE A 2 24.02 2.36 18.59
C PHE A 2 24.06 0.99 19.28
N THR A 3 23.15 0.09 18.89
CA THR A 3 23.14 -1.29 19.38
C THR A 3 24.33 -2.07 18.82
N PRO A 4 24.74 -3.19 19.45
CA PRO A 4 25.82 -4.05 18.94
C PRO A 4 25.58 -4.50 17.48
N GLU A 5 24.34 -4.83 17.12
CA GLU A 5 23.95 -5.24 15.76
C GLU A 5 24.11 -4.10 14.74
N MET A 6 23.81 -2.87 15.14
CA MET A 6 24.02 -1.69 14.30
C MET A 6 25.51 -1.43 14.08
N LEU A 7 26.36 -1.64 15.09
CA LEU A 7 27.81 -1.49 14.96
C LEU A 7 28.42 -2.55 14.02
N GLU A 8 27.94 -3.79 14.05
CA GLU A 8 28.34 -4.82 13.09
C GLU A 8 27.92 -4.47 11.65
N SER A 9 26.73 -3.90 11.49
CA SER A 9 26.23 -3.43 10.20
C SER A 9 27.09 -2.27 9.66
N VAL A 10 27.49 -1.35 10.52
CA VAL A 10 28.40 -0.25 10.16
C VAL A 10 29.75 -0.79 9.67
N LYS A 11 30.36 -1.77 10.36
CA LYS A 11 31.62 -2.39 9.91
C LYS A 11 31.53 -3.01 8.52
N LYS A 12 30.41 -3.67 8.19
CA LYS A 12 30.17 -4.24 6.85
C LYS A 12 30.05 -3.16 5.78
N VAL A 13 29.40 -2.04 6.09
CA VAL A 13 29.28 -0.88 5.20
C VAL A 13 30.65 -0.23 4.97
N GLU A 14 31.45 -0.06 6.03
CA GLU A 14 32.80 0.50 5.95
C GLU A 14 33.74 -0.37 5.10
N ALA A 15 33.74 -1.69 5.32
CA ALA A 15 34.57 -2.62 4.54
C ALA A 15 34.28 -2.60 3.03
N THR A 16 33.06 -2.26 2.63
CA THR A 16 32.61 -2.21 1.22
C THR A 16 32.54 -0.79 0.67
N ARG A 17 32.95 0.23 1.43
CA ARG A 17 32.83 1.64 1.04
C ARG A 17 33.75 2.00 -0.13
N ASP A 18 35.01 1.60 -0.07
CA ASP A 18 36.00 1.92 -1.11
C ASP A 18 35.66 1.28 -2.45
N ALA A 19 35.17 0.03 -2.43
CA ALA A 19 34.72 -0.67 -3.64
C ALA A 19 33.46 -0.04 -4.26
N ARG A 20 32.57 0.56 -3.46
CA ARG A 20 31.32 1.18 -3.93
C ARG A 20 31.51 2.61 -4.45
N MET A 21 32.50 3.35 -3.95
CA MET A 21 32.72 4.74 -4.37
C MET A 21 32.96 4.91 -5.88
N GLY A 22 33.52 3.90 -6.56
CA GLY A 22 33.77 3.91 -8.00
C GLY A 22 32.80 3.09 -8.85
N MET A 23 31.84 2.40 -8.23
CA MET A 23 30.87 1.57 -8.94
C MET A 23 29.57 2.34 -9.13
N GLU A 24 29.32 2.79 -10.35
CA GLU A 24 28.00 3.26 -10.74
C GLU A 24 27.08 2.05 -10.97
N PRO A 25 25.91 1.97 -10.29
CA PRO A 25 24.90 0.98 -10.64
C PRO A 25 24.56 1.12 -12.12
N ARG A 26 24.43 -0.02 -12.83
CA ARG A 26 24.00 0.00 -14.23
C ARG A 26 22.68 0.78 -14.32
N ARG A 27 22.62 1.72 -15.27
CA ARG A 27 21.36 2.39 -15.61
C ARG A 27 20.39 1.35 -16.16
N MET A 28 19.30 1.15 -15.44
CA MET A 28 18.20 0.27 -15.86
C MET A 28 17.55 0.83 -17.13
N THR A 29 17.11 -0.06 -18.03
CA THR A 29 16.26 0.32 -19.18
C THR A 29 14.89 0.80 -18.71
N ALA A 30 14.09 1.34 -19.63
CA ALA A 30 12.71 1.73 -19.31
C ALA A 30 11.88 0.52 -18.85
N GLU A 31 12.00 -0.64 -19.52
CA GLU A 31 11.24 -1.83 -19.12
C GLU A 31 11.68 -2.37 -17.76
N GLU A 32 12.99 -2.40 -17.49
CA GLU A 32 13.53 -2.86 -16.20
C GLU A 32 13.03 -1.97 -15.04
N LYS A 33 12.91 -0.66 -15.26
CA LYS A 33 12.34 0.27 -14.27
C LYS A 33 10.86 0.02 -14.05
N ASP A 34 10.09 -0.19 -15.12
CA ASP A 34 8.65 -0.42 -15.01
C ASP A 34 8.35 -1.73 -14.27
N VAL A 35 9.11 -2.80 -14.54
CA VAL A 35 8.99 -4.07 -13.80
C VAL A 35 9.35 -3.86 -12.33
N LEU A 36 10.46 -3.19 -12.03
CA LEU A 36 10.87 -2.91 -10.66
C LEU A 36 9.82 -2.07 -9.89
N LEU A 37 9.26 -1.06 -10.53
CA LEU A 37 8.20 -0.24 -9.95
C LEU A 37 6.96 -1.08 -9.65
N LYS A 38 6.51 -1.89 -10.60
CA LYS A 38 5.35 -2.78 -10.41
C LYS A 38 5.54 -3.79 -9.28
N GLU A 39 6.75 -4.30 -9.08
CA GLU A 39 7.02 -5.28 -8.02
C GLU A 39 7.24 -4.63 -6.64
N PHE A 40 7.99 -3.54 -6.58
CA PHE A 40 8.53 -3.01 -5.30
C PHE A 40 7.97 -1.65 -4.89
N HIS A 41 7.29 -0.91 -5.78
CA HIS A 41 6.71 0.39 -5.43
C HIS A 41 5.23 0.25 -5.07
N PRO A 42 4.80 0.63 -3.85
CA PRO A 42 3.42 0.44 -3.40
C PRO A 42 2.39 1.12 -4.32
N ASP A 43 2.71 2.29 -4.88
CA ASP A 43 1.80 3.02 -5.79
C ASP A 43 1.68 2.39 -7.20
N TYR A 44 2.61 1.52 -7.60
CA TYR A 44 2.62 0.88 -8.93
C TYR A 44 2.19 -0.59 -8.88
N ARG A 45 1.97 -1.14 -7.69
CA ARG A 45 1.47 -2.51 -7.51
C ARG A 45 0.01 -2.58 -7.95
N GLU A 46 -0.25 -3.31 -9.02
CA GLU A 46 -1.62 -3.50 -9.53
C GLU A 46 -2.51 -4.23 -8.53
N ASP A 47 -1.93 -5.08 -7.68
CA ASP A 47 -2.63 -5.78 -6.58
C ASP A 47 -3.13 -4.86 -5.47
N GLY A 48 -2.57 -3.65 -5.36
CA GLY A 48 -2.88 -2.72 -4.27
C GLY A 48 -4.17 -1.94 -4.49
N PHE A 49 -4.79 -2.04 -5.68
CA PHE A 49 -5.93 -1.23 -6.07
C PHE A 49 -7.12 -2.09 -6.48
N VAL A 50 -8.31 -1.67 -6.07
CA VAL A 50 -9.59 -2.26 -6.46
C VAL A 50 -10.47 -1.22 -7.13
N GLU A 51 -11.31 -1.68 -8.05
CA GLU A 51 -12.28 -0.83 -8.72
C GLU A 51 -13.55 -0.67 -7.87
N ILE A 52 -14.03 0.56 -7.73
CA ILE A 52 -15.32 0.83 -7.10
C ILE A 52 -16.45 0.31 -7.99
N LYS A 53 -17.30 -0.57 -7.46
CA LYS A 53 -18.37 -1.24 -8.22
C LYS A 53 -19.69 -0.46 -8.18
N ILE A 54 -19.91 0.35 -7.15
CA ILE A 54 -21.21 0.96 -6.83
C ILE A 54 -21.01 2.43 -6.42
N GLY A 55 -21.94 3.30 -6.82
CA GLY A 55 -21.98 4.72 -6.45
C GLY A 55 -21.48 5.67 -7.54
N PRO A 56 -21.41 6.98 -7.26
CA PRO A 56 -21.01 8.01 -8.23
C PRO A 56 -19.60 7.82 -8.79
N ASN A 57 -18.70 7.22 -7.99
CA ASN A 57 -17.30 6.98 -8.36
C ASN A 57 -17.07 5.59 -8.97
N LYS A 58 -18.12 4.93 -9.47
CA LYS A 58 -18.02 3.63 -10.13
C LYS A 58 -17.00 3.68 -11.27
N GLY A 59 -16.10 2.71 -11.33
CA GLY A 59 -15.03 2.64 -12.34
C GLY A 59 -13.70 3.29 -11.92
N GLN A 60 -13.66 4.00 -10.79
CA GLN A 60 -12.41 4.57 -10.28
C GLN A 60 -11.60 3.52 -9.51
N LYS A 61 -10.27 3.57 -9.66
CA LYS A 61 -9.32 2.76 -8.91
C LYS A 61 -9.04 3.42 -7.57
N VAL A 62 -9.21 2.67 -6.48
CA VAL A 62 -8.87 3.10 -5.12
C VAL A 62 -8.02 2.03 -4.44
N PRO A 63 -7.23 2.38 -3.41
CA PRO A 63 -6.53 1.39 -2.61
C PRO A 63 -7.48 0.29 -2.13
N ALA A 64 -7.03 -0.97 -2.14
CA ALA A 64 -7.84 -2.14 -1.82
C ALA A 64 -8.59 -1.99 -0.50
N GLU A 65 -7.90 -1.56 0.56
CA GLU A 65 -8.47 -1.33 1.89
C GLU A 65 -9.64 -0.34 1.86
N LEU A 66 -9.50 0.77 1.11
CA LEU A 66 -10.57 1.76 0.97
C LEU A 66 -11.75 1.20 0.19
N GLY A 67 -11.50 0.48 -0.91
CA GLY A 67 -12.57 -0.14 -1.68
C GLY A 67 -13.32 -1.23 -0.90
N HIS A 68 -12.61 -2.00 -0.07
CA HIS A 68 -13.23 -2.96 0.85
C HIS A 68 -14.09 -2.25 1.89
N LEU A 69 -13.60 -1.16 2.47
CA LEU A 69 -14.37 -0.37 3.44
C LEU A 69 -15.66 0.21 2.81
N LEU A 70 -15.57 0.78 1.61
CA LEU A 70 -16.73 1.36 0.91
C LEU A 70 -17.77 0.31 0.52
N HIS A 71 -17.36 -0.90 0.16
CA HIS A 71 -18.26 -2.01 -0.17
C HIS A 71 -18.61 -2.90 1.03
N SER A 72 -18.18 -2.55 2.24
CA SER A 72 -18.44 -3.36 3.42
C SER A 72 -19.92 -3.34 3.80
N ASN A 73 -20.41 -4.45 4.32
CA ASN A 73 -21.77 -4.54 4.84
C ASN A 73 -21.96 -3.60 6.03
N SER A 74 -23.19 -3.11 6.20
CA SER A 74 -23.56 -2.34 7.38
C SER A 74 -23.24 -3.12 8.66
N ARG A 75 -22.76 -2.43 9.69
CA ARG A 75 -22.56 -3.01 11.02
C ARG A 75 -23.86 -3.51 11.65
N LEU A 76 -25.00 -3.00 11.19
CA LEU A 76 -26.34 -3.35 11.66
C LEU A 76 -26.96 -4.52 10.88
N LEU A 77 -26.22 -5.19 9.98
CA LEU A 77 -26.77 -6.27 9.15
C LEU A 77 -27.37 -7.42 9.99
N THR A 78 -26.86 -7.62 11.21
CA THR A 78 -27.31 -8.67 12.13
C THR A 78 -28.52 -8.24 12.97
N ASP A 79 -28.71 -6.94 13.14
CA ASP A 79 -29.78 -6.38 13.96
C ASP A 79 -31.02 -6.17 13.10
N LYS A 80 -32.15 -6.73 13.54
CA LYS A 80 -33.46 -6.45 12.94
C LYS A 80 -33.93 -5.07 13.40
N VAL A 81 -33.45 -4.04 12.72
CA VAL A 81 -33.92 -2.66 12.94
C VAL A 81 -35.36 -2.56 12.41
N ASP A 82 -36.30 -2.30 13.31
CA ASP A 82 -37.70 -2.07 12.95
C ASP A 82 -37.88 -0.61 12.48
N LEU A 83 -37.99 -0.43 11.16
CA LEU A 83 -38.15 0.88 10.54
C LEU A 83 -39.54 1.50 10.80
N SER A 84 -40.49 0.75 11.38
CA SER A 84 -41.83 1.26 11.69
C SER A 84 -41.89 2.03 13.01
N LYS A 85 -40.86 1.89 13.86
CA LYS A 85 -40.79 2.54 15.17
C LYS A 85 -39.75 3.66 15.15
N VAL A 86 -40.22 4.90 15.08
CA VAL A 86 -39.37 6.08 15.10
C VAL A 86 -39.14 6.51 16.55
N ASP A 87 -37.88 6.51 17.02
CA ASP A 87 -37.53 6.95 18.38
C ASP A 87 -37.43 8.49 18.50
N TYR A 88 -37.14 9.19 17.39
CA TYR A 88 -37.04 10.65 17.33
C TYR A 88 -37.63 11.19 16.02
N GLU A 89 -38.57 12.12 16.13
CA GLU A 89 -39.14 12.89 15.02
C GLU A 89 -38.59 14.32 15.11
N THR A 90 -38.02 14.85 14.02
CA THR A 90 -37.46 16.22 13.95
C THR A 90 -38.24 17.06 12.96
#